data_AF-A0A929WXT6-F1
#
_entry.id   AF-A0A929WXT6-F1
#
_cell.length_a   1.000
_cell.length_b   1.000
_cell.length_c   1.000
_cell.angle_alpha   90.00
_cell.angle_beta   90.00
_cell.angle_gamma   90.00
#
_symmetry.space_group_name_H-M   'P 1'
#
loop_
_entity.id
_entity.type
_entity.pdbx_description
1 polymer ?
#
loop_
_entity_poly.entity_id
_entity_poly.type
_entity_poly.pdbx_seq_one_letter_code
_entity_poly.pdbx_strand_id
1 'polypeptide(L)'
;MNEAIENIIVALPPHKQLLFGTCCLKRIENHLYKFLEDRSEKSASIAVSALTDVLFLGCLLDNFASIGTMFTEEEQTFIDSLIPDTDVDGSKGAVFAQNAAIALAYCIRFAKEHNSDFINYCGLKLLETVDVMGFDTKEKGQSDRLVWQEIAVQQKIVKLVDAMSDNFDEADLEALKETIRLLAVG
;
A
#
# COMPACT_ATOMS: atom_id res chain seq x y z
N MET A 1 4.75 -2.03 -13.81
CA MET A 1 3.75 -1.01 -13.43
C MET A 1 3.60 -0.07 -14.65
N ASN A 2 2.76 0.96 -14.63
CA ASN A 2 2.72 1.89 -15.77
C ASN A 2 4.00 2.75 -15.80
N GLU A 3 4.77 2.72 -16.90
CA GLU A 3 6.07 3.40 -17.02
C GLU A 3 6.00 4.91 -16.68
N ALA A 4 4.90 5.59 -17.01
CA ALA A 4 4.76 7.02 -16.70
C ALA A 4 4.62 7.27 -15.19
N ILE A 5 4.02 6.35 -14.44
CA ILE A 5 3.95 6.40 -12.97
C ILE A 5 5.33 6.10 -12.38
N GLU A 6 6.00 5.05 -12.86
CA GLU A 6 7.34 4.64 -12.41
C GLU A 6 8.35 5.80 -12.56
N ASN A 7 8.32 6.47 -13.70
CA ASN A 7 9.19 7.62 -13.97
C ASN A 7 8.95 8.78 -13.01
N ILE A 8 7.70 9.03 -12.58
CA ILE A 8 7.41 10.05 -11.57
C ILE A 8 7.95 9.59 -10.22
N ILE A 9 7.66 8.34 -9.81
CA ILE A 9 8.11 7.79 -8.52
C ILE A 9 9.63 7.89 -8.38
N VAL A 10 10.39 7.45 -9.37
CA VAL A 10 11.87 7.47 -9.32
C VAL A 10 12.42 8.90 -9.20
N ALA A 11 11.70 9.90 -9.73
CA ALA A 11 12.09 11.31 -9.63
C ALA A 11 11.74 11.95 -8.26
N LEU A 12 10.83 11.36 -7.48
CA LEU A 12 10.46 11.87 -6.16
C LEU A 12 11.59 11.67 -5.14
N PRO A 13 11.69 12.54 -4.12
CA PRO A 13 12.55 12.27 -2.97
C PRO A 13 12.06 11.01 -2.21
N PRO A 14 12.95 10.25 -1.56
CA PRO A 14 12.60 8.94 -0.98
C PRO A 14 11.42 8.94 0.00
N HIS A 15 11.26 9.99 0.80
CA HIS A 15 10.12 10.11 1.73
C HIS A 15 8.77 10.24 1.00
N LYS A 16 8.74 10.89 -0.16
CA LYS A 16 7.57 10.95 -1.05
C LYS A 16 7.37 9.65 -1.84
N GLN A 17 8.45 8.96 -2.22
CA GLN A 17 8.34 7.61 -2.80
C GLN A 17 7.63 6.67 -1.81
N LEU A 18 8.06 6.66 -0.55
CA LEU A 18 7.40 5.89 0.48
C LEU A 18 5.95 6.34 0.69
N LEU A 19 5.69 7.66 0.70
CA LEU A 19 4.33 8.18 0.87
C LEU A 19 3.39 7.63 -0.21
N PHE A 20 3.83 7.56 -1.47
CA PHE A 20 3.05 6.91 -2.54
C PHE A 20 2.79 5.43 -2.24
N GLY A 21 3.80 4.67 -1.83
CA GLY A 21 3.65 3.25 -1.46
C GLY A 21 2.68 3.05 -0.29
N THR A 22 2.78 3.87 0.75
CA THR A 22 1.89 3.84 1.91
C THR A 22 0.45 4.25 1.53
N CYS A 23 0.28 5.19 0.59
CA CYS A 23 -1.03 5.50 0.01
C CYS A 23 -1.60 4.30 -0.75
N CYS A 24 -0.77 3.53 -1.46
CA CYS A 24 -1.20 2.31 -2.13
C CYS A 24 -1.70 1.27 -1.11
N LEU A 25 -0.92 1.00 -0.06
CA LEU A 25 -1.30 0.12 1.05
C LEU A 25 -2.62 0.56 1.69
N LYS A 26 -2.75 1.85 2.02
CA LYS A 26 -3.92 2.42 2.72
C LYS A 26 -5.23 2.15 1.98
N ARG A 27 -5.17 1.96 0.67
CA ARG A 27 -6.36 1.68 -0.15
C ARG A 27 -6.80 0.22 -0.11
N ILE A 28 -5.93 -0.71 0.27
CA ILE A 28 -6.21 -2.17 0.31
C ILE A 28 -6.08 -2.78 1.70
N GLU A 29 -5.58 -2.06 2.71
CA GLU A 29 -5.37 -2.57 4.07
C GLU A 29 -6.65 -3.15 4.71
N ASN A 30 -7.83 -2.63 4.36
CA ASN A 30 -9.10 -3.12 4.88
C ASN A 30 -9.39 -4.58 4.49
N HIS A 31 -8.84 -5.06 3.37
CA HIS A 31 -8.94 -6.47 3.00
C HIS A 31 -8.17 -7.36 3.97
N LEU A 32 -6.98 -6.91 4.40
CA LEU A 32 -6.21 -7.62 5.42
C LEU A 32 -6.91 -7.56 6.78
N TYR A 33 -7.42 -6.41 7.20
CA TYR A 33 -8.15 -6.29 8.47
C TYR A 33 -9.34 -7.25 8.52
N LYS A 34 -10.16 -7.26 7.48
CA LYS A 34 -11.31 -8.16 7.39
C LYS A 34 -10.90 -9.62 7.45
N PHE A 35 -9.86 -10.01 6.71
CA PHE A 35 -9.37 -11.38 6.70
C PHE A 35 -8.86 -11.83 8.08
N LEU A 36 -8.15 -10.96 8.80
CA LEU A 36 -7.68 -11.23 10.16
C LEU A 36 -8.86 -11.30 11.15
N GLU A 37 -9.85 -10.41 11.02
CA GLU A 37 -11.06 -10.42 11.85
C GLU A 37 -11.88 -11.71 11.67
N ASP A 38 -12.04 -12.17 10.42
CA ASP A 38 -12.72 -13.43 10.09
C ASP A 38 -12.00 -14.65 10.70
N ARG A 39 -10.70 -14.52 11.00
CA ARG A 39 -9.87 -15.52 11.71
C ARG A 39 -9.75 -15.28 13.22
N SER A 40 -10.48 -14.30 13.77
CA SER A 40 -10.40 -13.89 15.18
C SER A 40 -9.04 -13.35 15.62
N GLU A 41 -8.25 -12.82 14.69
CA GLU A 41 -6.91 -12.26 14.90
C GLU A 41 -6.93 -10.73 15.08
N LYS A 42 -7.85 -10.23 15.91
CA LYS A 42 -8.04 -8.78 16.12
C LYS A 42 -6.77 -8.05 16.55
N SER A 43 -5.93 -8.67 17.37
CA SER A 43 -4.66 -8.09 17.80
C SER A 43 -3.70 -7.86 16.63
N ALA A 44 -3.71 -8.75 15.63
CA ALA A 44 -2.89 -8.59 14.44
C ALA A 44 -3.38 -7.42 13.58
N SER A 45 -4.70 -7.27 13.43
CA SER A 45 -5.30 -6.11 12.73
C SER A 45 -4.90 -4.77 13.38
N ILE A 46 -4.94 -4.70 14.71
CA ILE A 46 -4.49 -3.51 15.46
C ILE A 46 -3.00 -3.22 15.21
N ALA A 47 -2.16 -4.26 15.23
CA ALA A 47 -0.72 -4.11 14.99
C ALA A 47 -0.43 -3.61 13.56
N VAL A 48 -1.11 -4.17 12.54
CA VAL A 48 -0.99 -3.74 11.14
C VAL A 48 -1.40 -2.27 10.98
N SER A 49 -2.51 -1.85 11.61
CA SER A 49 -2.93 -0.45 11.58
C SER A 49 -1.88 0.47 12.21
N ALA A 50 -1.33 0.09 13.37
CA ALA A 50 -0.29 0.87 14.02
C ALA A 50 0.98 0.99 13.16
N LEU A 51 1.42 -0.10 12.52
CA LEU A 51 2.56 -0.09 11.62
C LEU A 51 2.33 0.79 10.38
N THR A 52 1.10 0.81 9.87
CA THR A 52 0.73 1.70 8.75
C THR A 52 0.76 3.18 9.17
N ASP A 53 0.31 3.50 10.39
CA ASP A 53 0.42 4.85 10.93
C ASP A 53 1.89 5.27 11.15
N VAL A 54 2.75 4.34 11.62
CA VAL A 54 4.20 4.57 11.71
C VAL A 54 4.82 4.84 10.34
N LEU A 55 4.41 4.12 9.28
CA LEU A 55 4.87 4.40 7.92
C LEU A 55 4.50 5.81 7.46
N PHE A 56 3.27 6.28 7.72
CA PHE A 56 2.87 7.65 7.40
C PHE A 56 3.70 8.67 8.18
N LEU A 57 3.85 8.49 9.49
CA LEU A 57 4.66 9.39 10.32
C LEU A 57 6.13 9.40 9.87
N GLY A 58 6.65 8.24 9.45
CA GLY A 58 7.98 8.09 8.90
C GLY A 58 8.20 8.84 7.59
N CYS A 59 7.14 9.20 6.86
CA CYS A 59 7.24 10.00 5.64
C CYS A 59 7.52 11.48 5.93
N LEU A 60 7.28 11.98 7.15
CA LEU A 60 7.65 13.34 7.53
C LEU A 60 9.17 13.50 7.46
N LEU A 61 9.65 14.62 6.91
CA LEU A 61 11.06 14.81 6.62
C LEU A 61 11.97 14.60 7.84
N ASP A 62 11.55 15.10 9.01
CA ASP A 62 12.29 14.98 10.27
C ASP A 62 12.37 13.52 10.77
N ASN A 63 11.37 12.71 10.45
CA ASN A 63 11.29 11.30 10.84
C ASN A 63 11.95 10.38 9.82
N PHE A 64 11.94 10.76 8.54
CA PHE A 64 12.43 9.91 7.46
C PHE A 64 13.90 9.53 7.62
N ALA A 65 14.71 10.41 8.22
CA ALA A 65 16.13 10.14 8.48
C ALA A 65 16.38 8.91 9.37
N SER A 66 15.42 8.54 10.23
CA SER A 66 15.51 7.39 11.13
C SER A 66 14.56 6.26 10.77
N ILE A 67 13.86 6.35 9.64
CA ILE A 67 12.76 5.44 9.30
C ILE A 67 13.17 3.96 9.23
N GLY A 68 14.37 3.66 8.72
CA GLY A 68 14.87 2.28 8.66
C GLY A 68 15.03 1.63 10.04
N THR A 69 15.15 2.44 11.11
CA THR A 69 15.24 1.98 12.50
C THR A 69 13.90 1.97 13.23
N MET A 70 12.85 2.52 12.62
CA MET A 70 11.49 2.51 13.19
C MET A 70 10.83 1.12 13.10
N PHE A 71 11.39 0.22 12.28
CA PHE A 71 10.88 -1.13 12.09
C PHE A 71 11.93 -2.18 12.45
N THR A 72 11.60 -3.01 13.42
CA THR A 72 12.41 -4.14 13.88
C THR A 72 12.40 -5.29 12.87
N GLU A 73 13.30 -6.27 13.06
CA GLU A 73 13.25 -7.54 12.31
C GLU A 73 12.05 -8.40 12.74
N GLU A 74 11.64 -8.31 14.00
CA GLU A 74 10.48 -9.01 14.54
C GLU A 74 9.18 -8.51 13.88
N GLU A 75 9.02 -7.19 13.70
CA GLU A 75 7.87 -6.63 12.98
C GLU A 75 7.84 -7.06 11.52
N GLN A 76 8.98 -7.11 10.83
CA GLN A 76 9.04 -7.65 9.46
C GLN A 76 8.62 -9.12 9.43
N THR A 77 9.17 -9.94 10.32
CA THR A 77 8.84 -11.37 10.43
C THR A 77 7.36 -11.58 10.75
N PHE A 78 6.80 -10.74 11.62
CA PHE A 78 5.39 -10.73 11.94
C PHE A 78 4.55 -10.42 10.71
N ILE A 79 4.84 -9.36 9.95
CA ILE A 79 4.11 -9.04 8.71
C ILE A 79 4.21 -10.17 7.68
N ASP A 80 5.40 -10.74 7.49
CA ASP A 80 5.59 -11.84 6.55
C ASP A 80 4.75 -13.06 6.95
N SER A 81 4.54 -13.30 8.25
CA SER A 81 3.67 -14.38 8.75
C SER A 81 2.17 -14.14 8.53
N LEU A 82 1.75 -12.89 8.30
CA LEU A 82 0.36 -12.54 8.00
C LEU A 82 0.00 -12.72 6.53
N ILE A 83 0.98 -12.96 5.64
CA ILE A 83 0.75 -13.17 4.22
C ILE A 83 0.01 -14.50 4.02
N PRO A 84 -1.28 -14.50 3.60
CA PRO A 84 -2.04 -15.73 3.43
C PRO A 84 -1.45 -16.60 2.32
N ASP A 85 -1.49 -17.92 2.52
CA ASP A 85 -1.21 -18.90 1.47
C ASP A 85 -2.47 -19.06 0.60
N THR A 86 -2.41 -18.46 -0.58
CA THR A 86 -3.52 -18.43 -1.54
C THR A 86 -3.70 -19.75 -2.27
N ASP A 87 -2.69 -20.62 -2.31
CA ASP A 87 -2.80 -21.97 -2.87
C ASP A 87 -3.59 -22.89 -1.91
N VAL A 88 -3.56 -22.59 -0.61
CA VAL A 88 -4.29 -23.33 0.43
C VAL A 88 -5.71 -22.80 0.65
N ASP A 89 -5.88 -21.49 0.81
CA ASP A 89 -7.19 -20.88 1.11
C ASP A 89 -8.08 -20.79 -0.16
N GLY A 90 -7.49 -20.43 -1.30
CA GLY A 90 -8.16 -20.35 -2.60
C GLY A 90 -9.24 -19.26 -2.71
N SER A 91 -9.56 -18.53 -1.64
CA SER A 91 -10.55 -17.46 -1.69
C SER A 91 -9.98 -16.16 -2.24
N LYS A 92 -10.84 -15.34 -2.85
CA LYS A 92 -10.47 -13.98 -3.28
C LYS A 92 -10.11 -13.09 -2.11
N GLY A 93 -10.79 -13.26 -0.97
CA GLY A 93 -10.47 -12.55 0.27
C GLY A 93 -9.03 -12.79 0.69
N ALA A 94 -8.54 -14.03 0.60
CA ALA A 94 -7.14 -14.36 0.87
C ALA A 94 -6.18 -13.68 -0.11
N VAL A 95 -6.50 -13.61 -1.40
CA VAL A 95 -5.68 -12.90 -2.40
C VAL A 95 -5.62 -11.40 -2.11
N PHE A 96 -6.75 -10.77 -1.77
CA PHE A 96 -6.78 -9.35 -1.43
C PHE A 96 -5.98 -9.04 -0.15
N ALA A 97 -6.14 -9.88 0.88
CA ALA A 97 -5.38 -9.78 2.12
C ALA A 97 -3.88 -10.02 1.89
N GLN A 98 -3.51 -10.99 1.05
CA GLN A 98 -2.14 -11.25 0.62
C GLN A 98 -1.52 -10.02 -0.04
N ASN A 99 -2.24 -9.40 -0.97
CA ASN A 99 -1.75 -8.22 -1.66
C ASN A 99 -1.52 -7.04 -0.72
N ALA A 100 -2.41 -6.83 0.25
CA ALA A 100 -2.25 -5.80 1.28
C ALA A 100 -1.06 -6.10 2.21
N ALA A 101 -0.91 -7.34 2.69
CA ALA A 101 0.21 -7.73 3.54
C ALA A 101 1.57 -7.58 2.82
N ILE A 102 1.64 -8.00 1.55
CA ILE A 102 2.84 -7.83 0.72
C ILE A 102 3.16 -6.35 0.47
N ALA A 103 2.15 -5.52 0.19
CA ALA A 103 2.36 -4.08 0.03
C ALA A 103 2.92 -3.43 1.31
N LEU A 104 2.43 -3.83 2.48
CA LEU A 104 2.99 -3.39 3.76
C LEU A 104 4.44 -3.84 3.93
N ALA A 105 4.75 -5.10 3.65
CA ALA A 105 6.11 -5.62 3.69
C ALA A 105 7.05 -4.83 2.76
N TYR A 106 6.60 -4.48 1.55
CA TYR A 106 7.38 -3.67 0.62
C TYR A 106 7.63 -2.25 1.13
N CYS A 107 6.65 -1.59 1.75
CA CYS A 107 6.87 -0.28 2.38
C CYS A 107 7.92 -0.34 3.49
N ILE A 108 7.88 -1.37 4.35
CA ILE A 108 8.87 -1.56 5.41
C ILE A 108 10.26 -1.86 4.83
N ARG A 109 10.34 -2.69 3.79
CA ARG A 109 11.61 -2.95 3.10
C ARG A 109 12.17 -1.72 2.42
N PHE A 110 11.32 -0.88 1.81
CA PHE A 110 11.76 0.41 1.29
C PHE A 110 12.33 1.31 2.40
N ALA A 111 11.69 1.37 3.56
CA ALA A 111 12.18 2.15 4.69
C ALA A 111 13.61 1.74 5.13
N LYS A 112 13.97 0.46 4.93
CA LYS A 112 15.30 -0.09 5.28
C LYS A 112 16.32 0.01 4.14
N GLU A 113 15.88 -0.24 2.91
CA GLU A 113 16.77 -0.46 1.75
C GLU A 113 16.78 0.71 0.75
N HIS A 114 15.78 1.60 0.80
CA HIS A 114 15.56 2.71 -0.14
C HIS A 114 15.51 2.30 -1.62
N ASN A 115 15.10 1.06 -1.92
CA ASN A 115 14.91 0.59 -3.29
C ASN A 115 13.49 0.90 -3.80
N SER A 116 13.38 1.83 -4.77
CA SER A 116 12.10 2.23 -5.39
C SER A 116 11.31 1.09 -6.03
N ASP A 117 11.94 -0.04 -6.36
CA ASP A 117 11.24 -1.21 -6.89
C ASP A 117 10.15 -1.70 -5.94
N PHE A 118 10.39 -1.64 -4.62
CA PHE A 118 9.38 -2.01 -3.62
C PHE A 118 8.14 -1.11 -3.70
N ILE A 119 8.32 0.17 -3.97
CA ILE A 119 7.21 1.13 -4.13
C ILE A 119 6.43 0.86 -5.42
N ASN A 120 7.14 0.52 -6.51
CA ASN A 120 6.48 0.08 -7.75
C ASN A 120 5.66 -1.19 -7.52
N TYR A 121 6.17 -2.13 -6.73
CA TYR A 121 5.44 -3.35 -6.38
C TYR A 121 4.19 -3.09 -5.52
N CYS A 122 4.18 -2.08 -4.65
CA CYS A 122 2.96 -1.68 -3.93
C CYS A 122 1.82 -1.30 -4.91
N GLY A 123 2.13 -0.54 -5.97
CA GLY A 123 1.14 -0.22 -6.99
C GLY A 123 0.72 -1.41 -7.85
N LEU A 124 1.63 -2.37 -8.11
CA LEU A 124 1.26 -3.64 -8.76
C LEU A 124 0.29 -4.46 -7.91
N LYS A 125 0.47 -4.53 -6.58
CA LYS A 125 -0.45 -5.26 -5.69
C LYS A 125 -1.87 -4.69 -5.72
N LEU A 126 -2.02 -3.39 -5.93
CA LEU A 126 -3.31 -2.76 -6.19
C LEU A 126 -3.90 -3.19 -7.54
N LEU A 127 -3.10 -3.21 -8.62
CA LEU A 127 -3.54 -3.64 -9.94
C LEU A 127 -3.99 -5.11 -9.94
N GLU A 128 -3.23 -5.99 -9.29
CA GLU A 128 -3.60 -7.40 -9.12
C GLU A 128 -4.90 -7.55 -8.32
N THR A 129 -5.09 -6.73 -7.28
CA THR A 129 -6.32 -6.74 -6.48
C THR A 129 -7.54 -6.38 -7.33
N VAL A 130 -7.49 -5.29 -8.11
CA VAL A 130 -8.64 -4.89 -8.95
C VAL A 130 -8.86 -5.83 -10.15
N ASP A 131 -7.80 -6.47 -10.65
CA ASP A 131 -7.90 -7.47 -11.71
C ASP A 131 -8.68 -8.71 -11.23
N VAL A 132 -8.34 -9.22 -10.04
CA VAL A 132 -9.03 -10.37 -9.41
C VAL A 132 -10.48 -10.03 -9.06
N MET A 133 -10.78 -8.78 -8.70
CA MET A 133 -12.16 -8.30 -8.53
C MET A 133 -12.94 -8.37 -9.84
N GLY A 134 -12.34 -7.93 -10.96
CA GLY A 134 -12.96 -7.97 -12.27
C GLY A 134 -13.14 -9.38 -12.85
N PHE A 135 -12.27 -10.32 -12.48
CA PHE A 135 -12.25 -11.68 -13.02
C PHE A 135 -13.54 -12.50 -12.73
N ASP A 136 -14.25 -12.24 -11.62
CA ASP A 136 -15.52 -12.98 -11.36
C ASP A 136 -16.71 -12.50 -12.19
N THR A 137 -16.57 -11.32 -12.80
CA THR A 137 -17.72 -10.70 -13.42
C THR A 137 -17.99 -11.41 -14.74
N LYS A 138 -19.26 -11.70 -15.02
CA LYS A 138 -19.68 -12.24 -16.32
C LYS A 138 -19.54 -11.20 -17.45
N GLU A 139 -19.12 -9.99 -17.12
CA GLU A 139 -18.97 -8.87 -18.05
C GLU A 139 -17.59 -8.92 -18.71
N LYS A 140 -17.60 -9.16 -20.03
CA LYS A 140 -16.38 -9.23 -20.83
C LYS A 140 -15.64 -7.89 -20.80
N GLY A 141 -14.35 -7.93 -20.43
CA GLY A 141 -13.49 -6.73 -20.38
C GLY A 141 -13.59 -5.92 -19.09
N GLN A 142 -14.30 -6.42 -18.07
CA GLN A 142 -14.43 -5.71 -16.80
C GLN A 142 -13.11 -5.63 -16.03
N SER A 143 -12.27 -6.68 -16.05
CA SER A 143 -10.97 -6.61 -15.36
C SER A 143 -10.05 -5.58 -16.02
N ASP A 144 -9.96 -5.58 -17.36
CA ASP A 144 -9.26 -4.52 -18.11
C ASP A 144 -9.75 -3.13 -17.70
N ARG A 145 -11.07 -2.92 -17.66
CA ARG A 145 -11.67 -1.64 -17.27
C ARG A 145 -11.26 -1.22 -15.85
N LEU A 146 -11.30 -2.13 -14.89
CA LEU A 146 -10.91 -1.85 -13.50
C LEU A 146 -9.41 -1.54 -13.40
N VAL A 147 -8.57 -2.28 -14.10
CA VAL A 147 -7.12 -2.03 -14.20
C VAL A 147 -6.85 -0.62 -14.78
N TRP A 148 -7.54 -0.24 -15.86
CA TRP A 148 -7.40 1.10 -16.44
C TRP A 148 -7.84 2.22 -15.47
N GLN A 149 -8.94 2.01 -14.75
CA GLN A 149 -9.40 2.95 -13.73
C GLN A 149 -8.41 3.08 -12.59
N GLU A 150 -7.84 1.97 -12.15
CA GLU A 150 -6.84 1.92 -11.09
C GLU A 150 -5.55 2.64 -11.50
N ILE A 151 -5.07 2.46 -12.73
CA ILE A 151 -3.93 3.23 -13.26
C ILE A 151 -4.21 4.74 -13.19
N ALA A 152 -5.42 5.18 -13.55
CA ALA A 152 -5.78 6.59 -13.48
C ALA A 152 -5.81 7.12 -12.03
N VAL A 153 -6.25 6.30 -11.08
CA VAL A 153 -6.21 6.65 -9.65
C VAL A 153 -4.76 6.75 -9.15
N GLN A 154 -3.90 5.79 -9.49
CA GLN A 154 -2.48 5.85 -9.11
C GLN A 154 -1.79 7.07 -9.73
N GLN A 155 -2.10 7.42 -10.99
CA GLN A 155 -1.62 8.66 -11.62
C GLN A 155 -2.08 9.92 -10.88
N LYS A 156 -3.31 9.94 -10.35
CA LYS A 156 -3.80 11.05 -9.54
C LYS A 156 -3.04 11.13 -8.22
N ILE A 157 -2.85 9.99 -7.54
CA ILE A 157 -2.18 9.93 -6.23
C ILE A 157 -0.72 10.37 -6.34
N VAL A 158 0.03 9.85 -7.32
CA VAL A 158 1.45 10.22 -7.47
C VAL A 158 1.61 11.72 -7.75
N LYS A 159 0.70 12.33 -8.51
CA LYS A 159 0.69 13.78 -8.75
C LYS A 159 0.33 14.60 -7.51
N LEU A 160 -0.58 14.09 -6.66
CA LEU A 160 -0.88 14.73 -5.38
C LEU A 160 0.35 14.72 -4.48
N VAL A 161 1.03 13.57 -4.37
CA VAL A 161 2.27 13.42 -3.58
C VAL A 161 3.39 14.31 -4.12
N ASP A 162 3.58 14.35 -5.44
CA ASP A 162 4.57 15.20 -6.11
C ASP A 162 4.34 16.69 -5.78
N ALA A 163 3.08 17.13 -5.83
CA ALA A 163 2.69 18.51 -5.56
C ALA A 163 2.76 18.94 -4.08
N MET A 164 2.90 17.99 -3.13
CA MET A 164 3.10 18.35 -1.73
C MET A 164 4.44 19.06 -1.54
N SER A 165 4.57 19.88 -0.51
CA SER A 165 5.88 20.43 -0.14
C SER A 165 6.82 19.31 0.30
N ASP A 166 8.14 19.44 0.10
CA ASP A 166 9.11 18.46 0.65
C ASP A 166 9.18 18.48 2.18
N ASN A 167 8.64 19.52 2.82
CA ASN A 167 8.54 19.67 4.26
C ASN A 167 7.08 19.65 4.75
N PHE A 168 6.22 18.85 4.10
CA PHE A 168 4.83 18.65 4.54
C PHE A 168 4.78 18.19 6.01
N ASP A 169 3.70 18.57 6.70
CA ASP A 169 3.51 18.28 8.12
C ASP A 169 2.43 17.21 8.38
N GLU A 170 2.13 16.96 9.66
CA GLU A 170 1.09 16.00 10.05
C GLU A 170 -0.31 16.38 9.53
N ALA A 171 -0.62 17.68 9.43
CA ALA A 171 -1.92 18.11 8.93
C ALA A 171 -2.06 17.85 7.43
N ASP A 172 -0.98 18.05 6.66
CA ASP A 172 -0.91 17.68 5.25
C ASP A 172 -1.09 16.16 5.06
N LEU A 173 -0.43 15.36 5.91
CA LEU A 173 -0.58 13.89 5.90
C LEU A 173 -2.01 13.45 6.21
N GLU A 174 -2.65 14.01 7.23
CA GLU A 174 -4.04 13.68 7.56
C GLU A 174 -5.01 14.07 6.44
N ALA A 175 -4.82 15.24 5.82
CA ALA A 175 -5.62 15.64 4.66
C ALA A 175 -5.45 14.68 3.47
N LEU A 176 -4.22 14.22 3.22
CA LEU A 176 -3.95 13.20 2.22
C LEU A 176 -4.62 11.88 2.60
N LYS A 177 -4.48 11.39 3.84
CA LYS A 177 -5.11 10.15 4.31
C LYS A 177 -6.62 10.16 4.09
N GLU A 178 -7.31 11.26 4.40
CA GLU A 178 -8.75 11.37 4.13
C GLU A 178 -9.07 11.29 2.63
N THR A 179 -8.26 11.95 1.80
CA THR A 179 -8.39 11.86 0.34
C THR A 179 -8.21 10.42 -0.15
N ILE A 180 -7.23 9.69 0.40
CA ILE A 180 -6.94 8.30 0.03
C ILE A 180 -8.02 7.33 0.51
N ARG A 181 -8.60 7.56 1.71
CA ARG A 181 -9.73 6.74 2.21
C ARG A 181 -10.94 6.78 1.28
N LEU A 182 -11.21 7.92 0.66
CA LEU A 182 -12.29 8.06 -0.34
C LEU A 182 -11.99 7.33 -1.66
N LEU A 183 -10.74 6.90 -1.87
CA LEU A 183 -10.28 6.14 -3.03
C LEU A 183 -10.03 4.66 -2.70
N ALA A 184 -10.42 4.19 -1.50
CA ALA A 184 -10.21 2.80 -1.08
C ALA A 184 -10.78 1.80 -2.10
N VAL A 185 -10.07 0.68 -2.24
CA VAL A 185 -10.50 -0.46 -3.05
C VAL A 185 -11.29 -1.39 -2.12
N GLY A 186 -12.54 -1.70 -2.52
CA GLY A 186 -13.52 -2.41 -1.69
C GLY A 186 -14.01 -3.69 -2.34
#